data_AF-A0A9W6F3W4-F1
#
_entry.id   AF-A0A9W6F3W4-F1
#
_cell.length_a   1.000
_cell.length_b   1.000
_cell.length_c   1.000
_cell.angle_alpha   90.00
_cell.angle_beta   90.00
_cell.angle_gamma   90.00
#
_symmetry.space_group_name_H-M   'P 1'
#
loop_
_entity.id
_entity.type
_entity.pdbx_description
1 polymer ?
#
loop_
_entity_poly.entity_id
_entity_poly.type
_entity_poly.pdbx_seq_one_letter_code
_entity_poly.pdbx_strand_id
1 'polypeptide(L)'
;MQTAAIMSDWSTGFCSWCAEPGGFGLCLYTYFCPCCSYGSMVGKMGPEEVFCGGNCCGACCCYAILWDLGLCCLLHMGARRRIREKYGIQSNGCNDCMLTMCCPLCAICQETRQLSKST
;
A
#
# COMPACT_ATOMS: atom_id res chain seq x y z
N MET A 1 13.38 29.27 15.86
CA MET A 1 12.78 29.10 14.53
C MET A 1 12.45 27.62 14.39
N GLN A 2 11.18 27.24 14.59
CA GLN A 2 10.74 25.84 14.47
C GLN A 2 10.40 25.56 13.00
N THR A 3 11.20 24.73 12.35
CA THR A 3 10.89 24.19 11.02
C THR A 3 9.81 23.11 11.22
N ALA A 4 8.54 23.50 11.16
CA ALA A 4 7.45 22.54 11.08
C ALA A 4 7.58 21.81 9.74
N ALA A 5 8.05 20.56 9.75
CA ALA A 5 7.95 19.70 8.59
C ALA A 5 6.46 19.65 8.18
N ILE A 6 6.15 20.05 6.94
CA ILE A 6 4.80 19.95 6.41
C ILE A 6 4.51 18.46 6.25
N MET A 7 3.96 17.83 7.30
CA MET A 7 3.52 16.45 7.24
C MET A 7 2.31 16.39 6.31
N SER A 8 2.41 15.61 5.25
CA SER A 8 1.33 15.42 4.28
C SER A 8 0.35 14.35 4.79
N ASP A 9 -0.90 14.40 4.34
CA ASP A 9 -1.86 13.31 4.57
C ASP A 9 -1.97 12.44 3.31
N TRP A 10 -2.57 11.26 3.45
CA TRP A 10 -2.89 10.40 2.32
C TRP A 10 -3.75 11.14 1.28
N SER A 11 -3.49 10.87 0.00
CA SER A 11 -4.26 11.47 -1.10
C SER A 11 -5.76 11.17 -1.06
N THR A 12 -6.15 10.04 -0.46
CA THR A 12 -7.54 9.60 -0.30
C THR A 12 -7.71 8.96 1.08
N GLY A 13 -8.92 9.06 1.63
CA GLY A 13 -9.28 8.43 2.89
C GLY A 13 -9.21 6.89 2.80
N PHE A 14 -8.99 6.24 3.95
CA PHE A 14 -8.85 4.79 4.02
C PHE A 14 -10.12 4.04 3.57
N CYS A 15 -11.29 4.48 4.06
CA CYS A 15 -12.58 3.90 3.70
C CYS A 15 -13.13 4.38 2.36
N SER A 16 -12.39 5.22 1.62
CA SER A 16 -12.76 5.68 0.28
C SER A 16 -12.40 4.62 -0.77
N TRP A 17 -12.96 3.42 -0.61
CA TRP A 17 -12.55 2.22 -1.34
C TRP A 17 -12.48 2.44 -2.86
N CYS A 18 -13.51 3.06 -3.45
CA CYS A 18 -13.64 3.30 -4.90
C CYS A 18 -13.27 4.73 -5.32
N ALA A 19 -12.44 5.44 -4.55
CA ALA A 19 -11.99 6.77 -4.94
C ALA A 19 -11.10 6.73 -6.19
N GLU A 20 -11.05 7.84 -6.90
CA GLU A 20 -10.04 8.05 -7.95
C GLU A 20 -8.65 8.33 -7.35
N PRO A 21 -7.56 7.99 -8.07
CA PRO A 21 -7.51 7.31 -9.38
C PRO A 21 -7.81 5.80 -9.32
N GLY A 22 -8.40 5.25 -10.39
CA GLY A 22 -8.70 3.81 -10.53
C GLY A 22 -10.14 3.42 -10.18
N GLY A 23 -10.82 4.20 -9.33
CA GLY A 23 -12.26 4.12 -9.12
C GLY A 23 -12.76 2.71 -8.76
N PHE A 24 -13.90 2.32 -9.36
CA PHE A 24 -14.48 0.99 -9.19
C PHE A 24 -13.64 -0.13 -9.83
N GLY A 25 -12.84 0.17 -10.86
CA GLY A 25 -11.99 -0.81 -11.52
C GLY A 25 -10.87 -1.32 -10.61
N LEU A 26 -10.18 -0.41 -9.93
CA LEU A 26 -9.16 -0.76 -8.94
C LEU A 26 -9.77 -1.55 -7.78
N CYS A 27 -10.93 -1.11 -7.28
CA CYS A 27 -11.70 -1.80 -6.25
C CYS A 27 -11.94 -3.28 -6.59
N LEU A 28 -12.51 -3.54 -7.76
CA LEU A 28 -12.81 -4.91 -8.20
C LEU A 28 -11.53 -5.70 -8.42
N TYR A 29 -10.50 -5.10 -9.03
CA TYR A 29 -9.23 -5.77 -9.26
C TYR A 29 -8.57 -6.22 -7.95
N THR A 30 -8.52 -5.33 -6.95
CA THR A 30 -7.99 -5.67 -5.63
C THR A 30 -8.86 -6.71 -4.92
N TYR A 31 -10.18 -6.66 -5.07
CA TYR A 31 -11.09 -7.65 -4.48
C TYR A 31 -10.92 -9.05 -5.09
N PHE A 32 -10.85 -9.17 -6.41
CA PHE A 32 -10.74 -10.45 -7.12
C PHE A 32 -9.32 -11.02 -7.12
N CYS A 33 -8.28 -10.17 -7.15
CA CYS A 33 -6.89 -10.61 -7.05
C CYS A 33 -6.08 -9.65 -6.16
N PRO A 34 -6.15 -9.78 -4.82
CA PRO A 34 -5.38 -8.92 -3.92
C PRO A 34 -3.87 -9.07 -4.09
N CYS A 35 -3.37 -10.28 -4.33
CA CYS A 35 -1.96 -10.53 -4.57
C CYS A 35 -1.45 -9.86 -5.87
N CYS A 36 -2.23 -9.93 -6.96
CA CYS A 36 -1.90 -9.25 -8.20
C CYS A 36 -1.92 -7.72 -8.02
N SER A 37 -2.91 -7.21 -7.27
CA SER A 37 -3.03 -5.79 -6.96
C SER A 37 -1.85 -5.29 -6.12
N TYR A 38 -1.47 -6.06 -5.10
CA TYR A 38 -0.29 -5.79 -4.29
C TYR A 38 1.00 -5.82 -5.12
N GLY A 39 1.15 -6.85 -5.98
CA GLY A 39 2.29 -6.95 -6.88
C GLY A 39 2.39 -5.76 -7.84
N SER A 40 1.27 -5.34 -8.42
CA SER A 40 1.20 -4.18 -9.32
C SER A 40 1.51 -2.87 -8.59
N MET A 41 1.10 -2.75 -7.33
CA MET A 41 1.42 -1.61 -6.47
C MET A 41 2.92 -1.55 -6.16
N VAL A 42 3.50 -2.66 -5.69
CA VAL A 42 4.93 -2.76 -5.39
C VAL A 42 5.79 -2.62 -6.65
N GLY A 43 5.29 -3.05 -7.80
CA GLY A 43 5.95 -2.84 -9.10
C GLY A 43 6.11 -1.38 -9.50
N LYS A 44 5.37 -0.46 -8.88
CA LYS A 44 5.54 1.00 -9.03
C LYS A 44 6.56 1.58 -8.04
N MET A 45 7.02 0.78 -7.07
CA MET A 45 8.05 1.16 -6.10
C MET A 45 9.43 0.73 -6.59
N GLY A 46 10.48 1.37 -6.07
CA GLY A 46 11.85 0.96 -6.38
C GLY A 46 12.19 -0.42 -5.80
N PRO A 47 13.07 -1.21 -6.44
CA PRO A 47 13.47 -2.53 -5.95
C PRO A 47 14.14 -2.50 -4.57
N GLU A 48 14.76 -1.38 -4.20
CA GLU A 48 15.39 -1.18 -2.88
C GLU A 48 14.43 -0.63 -1.82
N GLU A 49 13.24 -0.17 -2.23
CA GLU A 49 12.25 0.40 -1.32
C GLU A 49 11.47 -0.68 -0.58
N VAL A 50 11.36 -1.90 -1.12
CA VAL A 50 10.48 -2.96 -0.60
C VAL A 50 11.19 -4.29 -0.40
N PHE A 51 10.68 -5.09 0.55
CA PHE A 51 11.01 -6.50 0.61
C PHE A 51 10.56 -7.19 -0.69
N CYS A 52 11.39 -8.10 -1.22
CA CYS A 52 11.13 -8.86 -2.45
C CYS A 52 11.31 -8.08 -3.78
N GLY A 53 12.12 -7.01 -3.78
CA GLY A 53 12.82 -6.54 -4.99
C GLY A 53 11.97 -5.78 -6.02
N GLY A 54 10.85 -5.17 -5.62
CA GLY A 54 10.08 -4.22 -6.44
C GLY A 54 9.55 -4.76 -7.77
N ASN A 55 9.48 -6.08 -7.94
CA ASN A 55 8.95 -6.69 -9.15
C ASN A 55 7.54 -7.24 -8.91
N CYS A 56 6.66 -7.07 -9.91
CA CYS A 56 5.23 -7.40 -9.77
C CYS A 56 4.98 -8.89 -9.47
N CYS A 57 5.68 -9.79 -10.18
CA CYS A 57 5.46 -11.24 -10.07
C CYS A 57 5.92 -11.81 -8.72
N GLY A 58 7.13 -11.44 -8.28
CA GLY A 58 7.72 -11.84 -7.01
C GLY A 58 6.95 -11.28 -5.82
N ALA A 59 6.55 -10.00 -5.85
CA ALA A 59 5.71 -9.42 -4.81
C ALA A 59 4.33 -10.08 -4.75
N CYS A 60 3.72 -10.41 -5.90
CA CYS A 60 2.47 -11.16 -5.97
C CYS A 60 2.60 -12.54 -5.33
N CYS A 61 3.61 -13.33 -5.72
CA CYS A 61 3.85 -14.66 -5.15
C CYS A 61 4.14 -14.61 -3.64
N CYS A 62 5.00 -13.71 -3.18
CA CYS A 62 5.30 -13.54 -1.76
C CYS A 62 4.06 -13.13 -0.96
N TYR A 63 3.24 -12.22 -1.51
CA TYR A 63 1.99 -11.82 -0.86
C TYR A 63 0.99 -12.98 -0.79
N ALA A 64 0.84 -13.77 -1.85
CA ALA A 64 -0.04 -14.94 -1.87
C ALA A 64 0.38 -15.99 -0.82
N ILE A 65 1.68 -16.34 -0.75
CA ILE A 65 2.19 -17.29 0.23
C ILE A 65 1.96 -16.80 1.66
N LEU A 66 2.27 -15.53 1.94
CA LEU A 66 2.07 -14.97 3.27
C LEU A 66 0.60 -14.76 3.61
N TRP A 67 -0.27 -14.59 2.61
CA TRP A 67 -1.71 -14.55 2.81
C TRP A 67 -2.22 -15.89 3.35
N ASP A 68 -1.81 -17.00 2.73
CA ASP A 68 -2.17 -18.35 3.19
C ASP A 68 -1.63 -18.65 4.60
N LEU A 69 -0.50 -18.05 4.97
CA LEU A 69 0.08 -18.15 6.32
C LEU A 69 -0.50 -17.14 7.32
N GLY A 70 -1.37 -16.23 6.90
CA GLY A 70 -1.91 -15.15 7.74
C GLY A 70 -0.88 -14.06 8.13
N LEU A 71 0.26 -14.03 7.47
CA LEU A 71 1.40 -13.12 7.73
C LEU A 71 1.55 -12.01 6.67
N CYS A 72 0.58 -11.87 5.76
CA CYS A 72 0.61 -10.86 4.70
C CYS A 72 0.72 -9.42 5.23
N CYS A 73 0.24 -9.17 6.45
CA CYS A 73 0.34 -7.86 7.10
C CYS A 73 1.80 -7.41 7.25
N LEU A 74 2.76 -8.31 7.52
CA LEU A 74 4.16 -7.94 7.71
C LEU A 74 4.77 -7.34 6.43
N LEU A 75 4.47 -7.95 5.29
CA LEU A 75 4.99 -7.51 4.00
C LEU A 75 4.31 -6.20 3.57
N HIS A 76 2.99 -6.12 3.79
CA HIS A 76 2.19 -4.93 3.49
C HIS A 76 2.59 -3.71 4.33
N MET A 77 2.86 -3.92 5.63
CA MET A 77 3.34 -2.90 6.55
C MET A 77 4.66 -2.29 6.09
N GLY A 78 5.56 -3.12 5.55
CA GLY A 78 6.82 -2.67 4.96
C GLY A 78 6.59 -1.70 3.79
N ALA A 79 5.76 -2.10 2.82
CA ALA A 79 5.43 -1.24 1.67
C ALA A 79 4.73 0.05 2.09
N ARG A 80 3.74 -0.03 2.98
CA ARG A 80 3.02 1.14 3.51
C ARG A 80 3.94 2.14 4.18
N ARG A 81 4.83 1.66 5.06
CA ARG A 81 5.82 2.51 5.75
C ARG A 81 6.68 3.26 4.74
N ARG A 82 7.10 2.59 3.66
CA ARG A 82 7.98 3.17 2.64
C ARG A 82 7.28 4.23 1.81
N ILE A 83 6.01 4.02 1.48
CA ILE A 83 5.17 5.07 0.88
C ILE A 83 5.12 6.29 1.82
N ARG A 84 4.86 6.08 3.11
CA ARG A 84 4.77 7.20 4.06
C ARG A 84 6.08 7.98 4.18
N GLU A 85 7.20 7.27 4.27
CA GLU A 85 8.54 7.87 4.29
C GLU A 85 8.81 8.67 3.00
N LYS A 86 8.45 8.11 1.84
CA LYS A 86 8.64 8.75 0.51
C LYS A 86 7.81 10.03 0.33
N TYR A 87 6.60 10.07 0.87
CA TYR A 87 5.69 11.22 0.72
C TYR A 87 5.62 12.15 1.94
N GLY A 88 6.36 11.85 3.03
CA GLY A 88 6.31 12.64 4.27
C GLY A 88 4.98 12.52 5.02
N ILE A 89 4.30 11.37 4.93
CA ILE A 89 3.00 11.13 5.57
C ILE A 89 3.20 10.78 7.04
N GLN A 90 2.57 11.52 7.95
CA GLN A 90 2.73 11.34 9.40
C GLN A 90 2.50 9.88 9.80
N SER A 91 3.43 9.24 10.52
CA SER A 91 3.37 7.81 10.85
C SER A 91 2.65 7.50 12.18
N ASN A 92 1.84 6.44 12.21
CA ASN A 92 1.45 5.75 13.44
C ASN A 92 1.49 4.23 13.16
N GLY A 93 2.63 3.59 13.45
CA GLY A 93 2.87 2.20 13.08
C GLY A 93 1.89 1.20 13.70
N CYS A 94 1.34 1.49 14.89
CA CYS A 94 0.32 0.64 15.49
C CYS A 94 -1.01 0.73 14.71
N ASN A 95 -1.36 1.93 14.23
CA ASN A 95 -2.53 2.15 13.39
C ASN A 95 -2.40 1.44 12.03
N ASP A 96 -1.22 1.44 11.43
CA ASP A 96 -1.00 0.77 10.15
C ASP A 96 -1.22 -0.75 10.25
N CYS A 97 -0.79 -1.38 11.35
CA CYS A 97 -1.01 -2.81 11.58
C CYS A 97 -2.49 -3.11 11.71
N MET A 98 -3.21 -2.33 12.52
CA MET A 98 -4.65 -2.49 12.69
C MET A 98 -5.41 -2.27 11.38
N LEU A 99 -5.03 -1.27 10.58
CA LEU A 99 -5.69 -0.96 9.31
C LEU A 99 -5.42 -2.02 8.24
N THR A 100 -4.17 -2.48 8.11
CA THR A 100 -3.82 -3.55 7.15
C THR A 100 -4.39 -4.91 7.54
N MET A 101 -4.61 -5.18 8.82
CA MET A 101 -5.31 -6.39 9.27
C MET A 101 -6.84 -6.26 9.17
N CYS A 102 -7.41 -5.08 9.45
CA CYS A 102 -8.86 -4.86 9.40
C CYS A 102 -9.40 -4.85 7.96
N CYS A 103 -8.70 -4.17 7.05
CA CYS A 103 -9.05 -4.14 5.63
C CYS A 103 -7.81 -4.07 4.75
N PRO A 104 -7.13 -5.20 4.46
CA PRO A 104 -5.96 -5.21 3.59
C PRO A 104 -6.28 -4.70 2.18
N LEU A 105 -7.49 -4.93 1.69
CA LEU A 105 -7.93 -4.49 0.37
C LEU A 105 -8.00 -2.94 0.30
N CYS A 106 -8.62 -2.30 1.29
CA CYS A 106 -8.68 -0.85 1.41
C CYS A 106 -7.28 -0.22 1.45
N ALA A 107 -6.37 -0.84 2.20
CA ALA A 107 -4.99 -0.40 2.32
C ALA A 107 -4.26 -0.47 0.96
N ILE A 108 -4.35 -1.59 0.23
CA ILE A 108 -3.76 -1.73 -1.11
C ILE A 108 -4.31 -0.67 -2.06
N CYS A 109 -5.64 -0.44 -2.05
CA CYS A 109 -6.23 0.58 -2.92
C CYS A 109 -5.74 1.99 -2.56
N GLN A 110 -5.68 2.35 -1.28
CA GLN A 110 -5.19 3.67 -0.83
C GLN A 110 -3.72 3.89 -1.24
N GLU A 111 -2.89 2.87 -1.06
CA GLU A 111 -1.46 2.90 -1.39
C GLU A 111 -1.23 2.98 -2.90
N THR A 112 -1.99 2.19 -3.68
CA THR A 112 -1.96 2.24 -5.14
C THR A 112 -2.36 3.62 -5.67
N ARG A 113 -3.37 4.25 -5.07
CA ARG A 113 -3.80 5.61 -5.41
C ARG A 113 -2.72 6.65 -5.11
N GLN A 114 -2.06 6.53 -3.96
CA GLN A 114 -0.97 7.43 -3.57
C GLN A 114 0.18 7.38 -4.59
N LEU A 115 0.58 6.18 -5.00
CA LEU A 115 1.64 5.98 -6.00
C LEU A 115 1.22 6.50 -7.38
N SER A 116 -0.02 6.23 -7.78
CA SER A 116 -0.55 6.68 -9.07
C SER A 116 -0.71 8.19 -9.20
N LYS A 117 -0.84 8.94 -8.10
CA LYS A 117 -0.92 10.41 -8.12
C LYS A 117 0.45 11.08 -8.32
N SER A 118 1.52 10.31 -8.17
CA SER A 118 2.90 10.82 -8.14
C SER A 118 3.75 10.39 -9.33
N THR A 119 3.12 9.70 -10.29
CA THR A 119 3.66 9.42 -11.64
C THR A 119 2.97 10.37 -12.60
#